data_AF-I0KG56-F1
#
_entry.id   AF-I0KG56-F1
#
_cell.length_a   1.000
_cell.length_b   1.000
_cell.length_c   1.000
_cell.angle_alpha   90.00
_cell.angle_beta   90.00
_cell.angle_gamma   90.00
#
_symmetry.space_group_name_H-M   'P 1'
#
loop_
_entity.id
_entity.type
_entity.pdbx_description
1 polymer ?
#
loop_
_entity_poly.entity_id
_entity_poly.type
_entity_poly.pdbx_seq_one_letter_code
_entity_poly.pdbx_strand_id
1 'polypeptide(L)' 'MDYLNLKALVASVVYSLLGIIILVIAFVVIEKIAPENLWKKIVDEQNMALAIMAAGFMLAVAIIIGFASHG' A
#
# COMPACT_ATOMS: atom_id res chain seq x y z
N MET A 1 28.52 15.74 16.49
CA MET A 1 27.63 16.23 15.42
C MET A 1 27.70 15.25 14.27
N ASP A 2 27.09 14.08 14.46
CA ASP A 2 26.86 13.09 13.40
C ASP A 2 25.41 13.24 12.95
N TYR A 3 25.12 14.33 12.24
CA TYR A 3 23.76 14.69 11.85
C TYR A 3 23.16 13.78 10.77
N LEU A 4 23.99 12.95 10.14
CA LEU A 4 23.58 12.02 9.10
C LEU A 4 24.02 10.62 9.48
N ASN A 5 23.12 9.90 10.14
CA ASN A 5 23.30 8.47 10.34
C ASN A 5 22.90 7.77 9.03
N LEU A 6 23.84 7.70 8.07
CA LEU A 6 23.62 7.15 6.73
C LEU A 6 23.00 5.75 6.80
N LYS A 7 23.38 4.95 7.80
CA LYS A 7 22.82 3.63 8.05
C LYS A 7 21.31 3.67 8.35
N ALA A 8 20.88 4.61 9.20
CA ALA A 8 19.47 4.80 9.51
C ALA A 8 18.68 5.29 8.29
N LEU A 9 19.24 6.21 7.51
CA LEU A 9 18.60 6.75 6.31
C LEU A 9 18.40 5.66 5.25
N VAL A 10 19.44 4.86 4.99
CA VAL A 10 19.36 3.72 4.07
C VAL A 10 18.32 2.71 4.55
N ALA A 11 18.28 2.40 5.85
CA ALA A 11 17.26 1.51 6.40
C ALA A 11 15.84 2.06 6.17
N SER A 12 15.58 3.33 6.48
CA SER A 12 14.27 3.95 6.27
C SER A 12 13.83 3.92 4.80
N VAL A 13 14.74 4.17 3.86
CA VAL A 13 14.44 4.10 2.43
C VAL A 13 14.10 2.66 2.02
N VAL A 14 14.89 1.68 2.45
CA VAL A 14 14.64 0.27 2.13
C VAL A 14 13.30 -0.21 2.70
N TYR A 15 13.01 0.08 3.97
CA TYR A 15 11.75 -0.33 4.60
C TYR A 15 10.52 0.36 3.98
N SER A 16 10.62 1.64 3.62
CA SER A 16 9.51 2.34 2.93
C SER A 16 9.25 1.78 1.54
N LEU A 17 10.31 1.47 0.77
CA LEU A 17 10.18 0.81 -0.54
C LEU A 17 9.56 -0.58 -0.41
N LEU A 18 10.00 -1.38 0.58
CA LEU A 18 9.40 -2.68 0.86
C LEU A 18 7.91 -2.54 1.19
N GLY A 19 7.52 -1.57 2.01
CA GLY A 19 6.13 -1.31 2.32
C GLY A 19 5.29 -0.99 1.08
N ILE A 20 5.81 -0.14 0.18
CA ILE A 20 5.15 0.18 -1.09
C ILE A 20 4.97 -1.07 -1.96
N ILE A 21 6.01 -1.90 -2.07
CA ILE A 21 5.94 -3.15 -2.86
C ILE A 21 4.86 -4.08 -2.31
N ILE A 22 4.81 -4.27 -0.99
CA ILE A 22 3.80 -5.12 -0.35
C ILE A 22 2.39 -4.57 -0.60
N LEU A 23 2.21 -3.25 -0.51
CA LEU A 23 0.92 -2.60 -0.73
C LEU A 23 0.44 -2.77 -2.17
N VAL A 24 1.33 -2.62 -3.15
CA VAL A 24 1.04 -2.89 -4.58
C VAL A 24 0.67 -4.35 -4.79
N ILE A 25 1.41 -5.29 -4.19
CA ILE A 25 1.09 -6.72 -4.29
C ILE A 25 -0.29 -7.01 -3.70
N ALA A 26 -0.62 -6.46 -2.54
CA ALA A 26 -1.91 -6.64 -1.89
C ALA A 26 -3.06 -6.14 -2.78
N PHE A 27 -2.90 -4.98 -3.43
CA PHE A 27 -3.87 -4.46 -4.39
C PHE A 27 -4.03 -5.38 -5.60
N VAL A 28 -2.93 -5.84 -6.20
CA VAL A 28 -2.95 -6.77 -7.35
C VAL A 28 -3.61 -8.10 -6.99
N VAL A 29 -3.39 -8.61 -5.78
CA VAL A 29 -4.03 -9.83 -5.29
C VAL A 29 -5.54 -9.64 -5.20
N ILE A 30 -6.01 -8.52 -4.64
CA ILE A 30 -7.44 -8.21 -4.59
C ILE A 30 -8.03 -8.05 -5.99
N GLU A 31 -7.36 -7.34 -6.89
CA GLU A 31 -7.83 -7.16 -8.27
C GLU A 31 -8.03 -8.50 -8.98
N LYS A 32 -7.16 -9.48 -8.71
CA LYS A 32 -7.26 -10.84 -9.28
C LYS A 32 -8.35 -11.70 -8.62
N ILE A 33 -8.62 -11.49 -7.34
CA ILE A 33 -9.64 -12.25 -6.59
C ILE A 33 -11.03 -11.67 -6.85
N ALA A 34 -11.13 -10.36 -7.07
CA ALA A 34 -12.37 -9.69 -7.34
C ALA A 34 -13.05 -10.29 -8.59
N PRO A 35 -14.36 -10.58 -8.53
CA PRO A 35 -15.08 -11.18 -9.65
C PRO A 35 -15.17 -10.24 -10.86
N GLU A 36 -14.97 -8.95 -10.64
CA GLU A 36 -15.01 -7.91 -11.67
C GLU A 36 -13.73 -7.08 -11.64
N ASN A 37 -13.40 -6.47 -12.77
CA ASN A 37 -12.26 -5.58 -12.91
C ASN A 37 -12.53 -4.29 -12.11
N LEU A 38 -11.89 -4.14 -10.94
CA LEU A 38 -12.14 -3.00 -10.07
C LEU A 38 -11.62 -1.72 -10.71
N TRP A 39 -10.52 -1.81 -11.48
CA TRP A 39 -9.98 -0.65 -12.19
C TRP A 39 -11.02 -0.04 -13.13
N LYS A 40 -11.65 -0.85 -13.98
CA LYS A 40 -12.72 -0.42 -14.88
C LYS A 40 -13.88 0.20 -14.10
N LYS A 41 -14.32 -0.45 -13.02
CA LYS A 41 -15.43 0.09 -12.22
C LYS A 41 -15.11 1.41 -11.53
N ILE A 42 -13.88 1.59 -11.07
CA ILE A 42 -13.46 2.79 -10.35
C ILE A 42 -13.18 3.93 -11.33
N VAL A 43 -12.43 3.66 -12.41
CA VAL A 43 -11.93 4.69 -13.33
C VAL A 43 -12.94 5.00 -14.43
N ASP A 44 -13.48 3.98 -15.11
CA ASP A 44 -14.35 4.18 -16.27
C ASP A 44 -15.80 4.40 -15.85
N GLU A 45 -16.30 3.60 -14.90
CA GLU A 45 -17.69 3.66 -14.41
C GLU A 45 -17.87 4.61 -13.22
N GLN A 46 -16.78 5.20 -12.72
CA GLN A 46 -16.77 6.15 -11.59
C GLN A 46 -17.51 5.64 -10.34
N ASN A 47 -17.40 4.35 -10.04
CA ASN A 47 -18.05 3.76 -8.89
C ASN A 47 -17.37 4.21 -7.58
N MET A 48 -17.92 5.25 -6.98
CA MET A 48 -17.39 5.87 -5.76
C MET A 48 -17.40 4.91 -4.55
N ALA A 49 -18.36 4.00 -4.47
CA ALA A 49 -18.42 3.02 -3.39
C ALA A 49 -17.22 2.06 -3.44
N LEU A 50 -16.88 1.56 -4.63
CA LEU A 50 -15.70 0.72 -4.83
C LEU A 50 -14.39 1.49 -4.63
N ALA A 51 -14.34 2.75 -5.04
CA ALA A 51 -13.17 3.61 -4.80
C ALA A 51 -12.90 3.80 -3.30
N ILE A 52 -13.94 4.09 -2.50
CA ILE A 52 -13.84 4.24 -1.05
C ILE A 52 -13.45 2.92 -0.39
N MET A 53 -14.05 1.80 -0.82
CA MET A 53 -13.68 0.47 -0.32
C MET A 53 -12.21 0.15 -0.60
N ALA A 54 -11.72 0.40 -1.83
CA ALA A 54 -10.33 0.19 -2.20
C ALA A 54 -9.38 1.08 -1.40
N ALA A 55 -9.74 2.35 -1.19
CA ALA A 55 -8.98 3.27 -0.34
C ALA A 55 -8.90 2.78 1.12
N GLY A 56 -10.02 2.33 1.68
CA GLY A 56 -10.08 1.76 3.03
C GLY A 56 -9.22 0.50 3.18
N PHE A 57 -9.25 -0.38 2.18
CA PHE A 57 -8.38 -1.56 2.14
C PHE A 57 -6.90 -1.18 2.09
N MET A 58 -6.51 -0.26 1.20
CA MET A 58 -5.12 0.21 1.09
C MET A 58 -4.62 0.84 2.39
N LEU A 59 -5.47 1.61 3.08
CA LEU A 59 -5.15 2.19 4.39
C LEU A 59 -4.97 1.09 5.46
N ALA A 60 -5.86 0.11 5.52
CA ALA A 60 -5.74 -0.99 6.47
C ALA A 60 -4.43 -1.77 6.29
N VAL A 61 -4.06 -2.09 5.04
CA VAL A 61 -2.79 -2.77 4.73
C VAL A 61 -1.58 -1.90 5.09
N ALA A 62 -1.60 -0.61 4.76
CA ALA A 62 -0.52 0.32 5.11
C ALA A 62 -0.29 0.39 6.62
N ILE A 63 -1.37 0.42 7.40
CA ILE A 63 -1.31 0.43 8.86
C ILE A 63 -0.69 -0.86 9.40
N ILE A 64 -1.12 -2.03 8.91
CA ILE A 64 -0.56 -3.33 9.32
C ILE A 64 0.95 -3.39 9.03
N ILE A 65 1.38 -2.93 7.86
CA ILE A 65 2.81 -2.87 7.49
C ILE A 65 3.57 -1.94 8.44
N GLY A 66 3.03 -0.75 8.72
CA GLY A 66 3.67 0.23 9.60
C GLY A 66 3.87 -0.28 11.04
N PHE A 67 2.90 -1.05 11.55
CA PHE A 67 3.04 -1.74 12.83
C PHE A 67 4.07 -2.88 12.77
N ALA A 68 4.07 -3.67 11.69
CA ALA A 68 5.02 -4.77 11.51
C ALA A 68 6.48 -4.29 11.39
N SER A 69 6.71 -3.09 10.85
CA SER A 69 8.06 -2.53 10.68
C SER A 69 8.67 -1.94 11.95
N HIS A 70 7.87 -1.72 13.00
CA HIS A 70 8.30 -1.13 14.28
C HIS A 70 8.10 -2.07 15.49
N GLY A 71 8.00 -3.39 15.24
CA GLY A 71 7.97 -4.43 16.26
C GLY A 71 9.36 -4.89 16.72
#